data_AF-A0A848PA37-F1
#
_entry.id   AF-A0A848PA37-F1
#
_cell.length_a   1.000
_cell.length_b   1.000
_cell.length_c   1.000
_cell.angle_alpha   90.00
_cell.angle_beta   90.00
_cell.angle_gamma   90.00
#
_symmetry.space_group_name_H-M   'P 1'
#
loop_
_entity.id
_entity.type
_entity.pdbx_description
1 polymer ?
#
loop_
_entity_poly.entity_id
_entity_poly.type
_entity_poly.pdbx_seq_one_letter_code
_entity_poly.pdbx_strand_id
1 'polypeptide(L)'
;FMVDRFGLLTDGMPNLLPFQNKLVQKREQLQSWDTTSEALSLLDVVRNVKPNILIGVSGQPGLFTEEIIREMHKHCPRPIVMPLSNPTSRVEATPQNILSWTDGEALVATGSPFSPVTVTGKQYPIAQCNNSYIFPGIGLGVIASGASRVTDEMLMAASETLAQHSPLVN
;
A
#
# COMPACT_ATOMS: atom_id res chain seq x y z
N PHE A 1 -6.78 -0.80 8.62
CA PHE A 1 -8.01 -0.27 8.02
C PHE A 1 -8.09 -0.76 6.57
N MET A 2 -9.09 -1.57 6.22
CA MET A 2 -9.28 -2.10 4.87
C MET A 2 -10.48 -1.41 4.22
N VAL A 3 -10.34 -0.94 2.98
CA VAL A 3 -11.39 -0.24 2.24
C VAL A 3 -11.70 -1.02 0.97
N ASP A 4 -12.96 -1.31 0.72
CA ASP A 4 -13.44 -1.89 -0.54
C ASP A 4 -14.34 -0.92 -1.31
N ARG A 5 -15.06 -1.40 -2.33
CA ARG A 5 -15.95 -0.57 -3.16
C ARG A 5 -17.08 0.12 -2.38
N PHE A 6 -17.44 -0.37 -1.19
CA PHE A 6 -18.46 0.20 -0.31
C PHE A 6 -17.88 1.07 0.81
N GLY A 7 -16.55 1.17 0.90
CA GLY A 7 -15.87 1.94 1.92
C GLY A 7 -15.14 1.08 2.95
N LEU A 8 -14.92 1.63 4.15
CA LEU A 8 -14.26 0.93 5.25
C LEU A 8 -15.02 -0.34 5.64
N LEU A 9 -14.31 -1.47 5.73
CA LEU A 9 -14.87 -2.69 6.29
C LEU A 9 -15.15 -2.51 7.78
N THR A 10 -16.43 -2.63 8.15
CA THR A 10 -16.89 -2.54 9.56
C THR A 10 -17.68 -3.78 9.96
N ASP A 11 -17.80 -4.02 11.26
CA ASP A 11 -18.62 -5.09 11.84
C ASP A 11 -20.13 -4.98 11.53
N GLY A 12 -20.59 -3.81 11.08
CA GLY A 12 -21.95 -3.59 10.58
C GLY A 12 -22.16 -3.91 9.09
N MET A 13 -21.11 -4.28 8.34
CA MET A 13 -21.22 -4.50 6.90
C MET A 13 -21.81 -5.90 6.59
N PRO A 14 -22.85 -6.02 5.75
CA PRO A 14 -23.43 -7.32 5.42
C PRO A 14 -22.58 -8.09 4.40
N ASN A 15 -22.75 -9.41 4.35
CA ASN A 15 -22.18 -10.30 3.32
C ASN A 15 -20.64 -10.32 3.22
N LEU A 16 -19.94 -10.09 4.32
CA LEU A 16 -18.48 -10.19 4.37
C LEU A 16 -17.99 -11.64 4.24
N LEU A 17 -16.98 -11.85 3.41
CA LEU A 17 -16.32 -13.14 3.28
C LEU A 17 -15.53 -13.49 4.57
N PRO A 18 -15.31 -14.78 4.88
CA PRO A 18 -14.67 -15.19 6.14
C PRO A 18 -13.31 -14.52 6.40
N PHE A 19 -12.49 -14.28 5.37
CA PHE A 19 -11.20 -13.62 5.52
C PHE A 19 -11.32 -12.11 5.81
N GLN A 20 -12.39 -11.45 5.33
CA GLN A 20 -12.63 -10.02 5.57
C GLN A 20 -13.04 -9.75 7.02
N ASN A 21 -13.78 -10.68 7.64
CA ASN A 21 -14.25 -10.56 9.02
C ASN A 21 -13.10 -10.35 10.03
N LYS A 22 -11.90 -10.87 9.75
CA LYS A 22 -10.73 -10.69 10.60
C LYS A 22 -10.12 -9.27 10.53
N LEU A 23 -10.54 -8.46 9.55
CA LEU A 23 -9.94 -7.17 9.22
C LEU A 23 -10.90 -5.98 9.41
N VAL A 24 -12.15 -6.26 9.81
CA VAL A 24 -13.17 -5.23 10.05
C VAL A 24 -12.78 -4.33 11.22
N GLN A 25 -13.22 -3.08 11.14
CA GLN A 25 -13.17 -2.14 12.27
C GLN A 25 -14.48 -2.21 13.06
N LYS A 26 -14.39 -2.20 14.38
CA LYS A 26 -15.59 -2.17 15.23
C LYS A 26 -16.20 -0.78 15.22
N ARG A 27 -17.50 -0.64 14.97
CA ARG A 27 -18.19 0.67 14.97
C ARG A 27 -18.00 1.46 16.25
N GLU A 28 -17.92 0.76 17.38
CA GLU A 28 -17.64 1.36 18.70
C GLU A 28 -16.33 2.15 18.72
N GLN A 29 -15.30 1.69 17.99
CA GLN A 29 -13.98 2.34 17.91
C GLN A 29 -13.97 3.54 16.94
N LEU A 30 -15.03 3.72 16.17
CA LEU A 30 -15.16 4.78 15.17
C LEU A 30 -16.06 5.93 15.64
N GLN A 31 -16.58 5.88 16.87
CA GLN A 31 -17.50 6.90 17.41
C GLN A 31 -16.89 8.31 17.47
N SER A 32 -15.56 8.42 17.53
CA SER A 32 -14.87 9.71 17.52
C SER A 32 -14.68 10.30 16.12
N TRP A 33 -15.08 9.58 15.06
CA TRP A 33 -14.96 10.06 13.70
C TRP A 33 -16.13 10.99 13.39
N ASP A 34 -15.84 12.13 12.75
CA ASP A 34 -16.83 13.13 12.37
C ASP A 34 -17.62 12.68 11.12
N THR A 35 -18.32 11.56 11.24
CA THR A 35 -19.05 10.95 10.12
C THR A 35 -20.35 10.32 10.62
N THR A 36 -21.47 10.74 10.05
CA THR A 36 -22.80 10.15 10.32
C THR A 36 -23.19 9.10 9.28
N SER A 37 -22.35 8.89 8.26
CA SER A 37 -22.63 7.96 7.16
C SER A 37 -22.43 6.51 7.57
N GLU A 38 -23.28 5.63 7.06
CA GLU A 38 -23.05 4.18 7.16
C GLU A 38 -21.85 3.75 6.31
N ALA A 39 -21.63 4.35 5.14
CA ALA A 39 -20.47 4.06 4.29
C ALA A 39 -19.38 5.12 4.51
N LEU A 40 -18.20 4.68 4.95
CA LEU A 40 -17.03 5.54 5.19
C LEU A 40 -16.10 5.47 3.98
N SER A 41 -15.95 6.58 3.25
CA SER A 41 -15.13 6.61 2.04
C SER A 41 -13.64 6.46 2.35
N LEU A 42 -12.82 6.21 1.32
CA LEU A 42 -11.35 6.20 1.48
C LEU A 42 -10.84 7.53 2.05
N LEU A 43 -11.40 8.66 1.61
CA LEU A 43 -11.03 9.98 2.10
C LEU A 43 -11.39 10.16 3.58
N ASP A 44 -12.56 9.71 4.00
CA ASP A 44 -12.96 9.75 5.42
C ASP A 44 -12.00 8.92 6.28
N VAL A 45 -11.61 7.74 5.78
CA VAL A 45 -10.61 6.89 6.45
C VAL A 45 -9.27 7.61 6.55
N VAL A 46 -8.78 8.23 5.48
CA VAL A 46 -7.50 8.96 5.51
C VAL A 46 -7.54 10.15 6.47
N ARG A 47 -8.62 10.94 6.48
CA ARG A 47 -8.82 12.08 7.39
C ARG A 47 -8.76 11.68 8.87
N ASN A 48 -9.41 10.57 9.21
CA ASN A 48 -9.53 10.15 10.61
C ASN A 48 -8.34 9.31 11.08
N VAL A 49 -7.82 8.41 10.23
CA VAL A 49 -6.69 7.53 10.56
C VAL A 49 -5.36 8.28 10.50
N LYS A 50 -5.22 9.25 9.58
CA LYS A 50 -3.97 9.97 9.30
C LYS A 50 -2.81 9.01 9.03
N PRO A 51 -2.95 8.10 8.04
CA PRO A 51 -2.04 6.99 7.85
C PRO A 51 -0.64 7.45 7.42
N ASN A 52 0.39 6.71 7.84
CA ASN A 52 1.75 6.86 7.31
C ASN A 52 1.98 6.05 6.02
N ILE A 53 1.17 5.01 5.79
CA ILE A 53 1.28 4.09 4.65
C ILE A 53 -0.08 3.96 3.99
N LEU A 54 -0.12 4.14 2.67
CA LEU A 54 -1.30 3.93 1.84
C LEU A 54 -0.96 2.94 0.71
N ILE A 55 -1.66 1.79 0.67
CA ILE A 55 -1.42 0.71 -0.28
C ILE A 55 -2.65 0.50 -1.17
N GLY A 56 -2.45 0.53 -2.48
CA GLY A 56 -3.48 0.35 -3.49
C GLY A 56 -3.36 -1.03 -4.15
N VAL A 57 -4.40 -1.85 -4.04
CA VAL A 57 -4.49 -3.21 -4.61
C VAL A 57 -5.84 -3.46 -5.29
N SER A 58 -6.53 -2.40 -5.68
CA SER A 58 -7.92 -2.43 -6.13
C SER A 58 -8.10 -2.60 -7.64
N GLY A 59 -7.09 -2.22 -8.42
CA GLY A 59 -7.17 -2.10 -9.88
C GLY A 59 -8.04 -0.93 -10.36
N GLN A 60 -8.45 -0.01 -9.47
CA GLN A 60 -9.27 1.14 -9.83
C GLN A 60 -8.39 2.35 -10.16
N PRO A 61 -8.30 2.75 -11.45
CA PRO A 61 -7.46 3.88 -11.84
C PRO A 61 -7.94 5.18 -11.22
N GLY A 62 -7.00 6.00 -10.75
CA GLY A 62 -7.29 7.35 -10.23
C GLY A 62 -7.94 7.38 -8.85
N LEU A 63 -8.04 6.24 -8.14
CA LEU A 63 -8.62 6.18 -6.80
C LEU A 63 -7.82 7.00 -5.77
N PHE A 64 -6.50 7.09 -5.92
CA PHE A 64 -5.66 7.97 -5.10
C PHE A 64 -5.68 9.37 -5.72
N THR A 65 -6.71 10.13 -5.38
CA THR A 65 -6.88 11.51 -5.86
C THR A 65 -5.87 12.44 -5.20
N GLU A 66 -5.66 13.62 -5.79
CA GLU A 66 -4.83 14.67 -5.20
C GLU A 66 -5.30 15.04 -3.79
N GLU A 67 -6.62 15.13 -3.58
CA GLU A 67 -7.20 15.43 -2.26
C GLU A 67 -6.79 14.38 -1.22
N ILE A 68 -6.87 13.09 -1.56
CA ILE A 68 -6.51 12.00 -0.64
C ILE A 68 -5.01 12.05 -0.31
N ILE A 69 -4.15 12.22 -1.32
CA ILE A 69 -2.70 12.24 -1.12
C ILE A 69 -2.26 13.48 -0.33
N ARG A 70 -2.83 14.65 -0.62
CA ARG A 70 -2.54 15.88 0.15
C ARG A 70 -3.07 15.81 1.57
N GLU A 71 -4.25 15.24 1.79
CA GLU A 71 -4.77 15.05 3.15
C GLU A 71 -3.90 14.09 3.96
N MET A 72 -3.39 13.01 3.35
CA MET A 72 -2.40 12.13 3.99
C MET A 72 -1.11 12.90 4.33
N HIS A 73 -0.57 13.65 3.36
CA HIS A 73 0.68 14.40 3.50
C HIS A 73 0.61 15.52 4.55
N LYS A 74 -0.58 16.11 4.75
CA LYS A 74 -0.83 17.11 5.79
C LYS A 74 -0.47 16.63 7.19
N HIS A 75 -0.62 15.33 7.48
CA HIS A 75 -0.37 14.74 8.79
C HIS A 75 0.86 13.84 8.82
N CYS A 76 1.36 13.40 7.66
CA CYS A 76 2.55 12.57 7.53
C CYS A 76 3.57 13.25 6.62
N PRO A 77 4.65 13.86 7.15
CA PRO A 77 5.64 14.59 6.36
C PRO A 77 6.35 13.75 5.29
N ARG A 78 6.46 12.43 5.48
CA ARG A 78 7.14 11.52 4.55
C ARG A 78 6.29 10.26 4.32
N PRO A 79 5.19 10.37 3.56
CA PRO A 79 4.23 9.28 3.41
C PRO A 79 4.77 8.15 2.52
N ILE A 80 4.44 6.90 2.84
CA ILE A 80 4.68 5.76 1.94
C ILE A 80 3.41 5.49 1.14
N VAL A 81 3.48 5.59 -0.19
CA VAL A 81 2.33 5.39 -1.07
C VAL A 81 2.68 4.33 -2.12
N MET A 82 1.93 3.22 -2.10
CA MET A 82 2.23 2.03 -2.90
C MET A 82 1.05 1.66 -3.81
N PRO A 83 0.95 2.23 -5.03
CA PRO A 83 -0.03 1.78 -6.01
C PRO A 83 0.46 0.48 -6.68
N LEU A 84 0.02 -0.67 -6.16
CA LEU A 84 0.50 -1.99 -6.54
C LEU A 84 -0.33 -2.65 -7.65
N SER A 85 -1.43 -2.02 -8.06
CA SER A 85 -2.30 -2.52 -9.11
C SER A 85 -1.57 -2.64 -10.46
N ASN A 86 -1.86 -3.73 -11.17
CA ASN A 86 -1.25 -4.06 -12.46
C ASN A 86 -2.34 -4.18 -13.56
N PRO A 87 -2.02 -3.84 -14.83
CA PRO A 87 -0.80 -3.19 -15.31
C PRO A 87 -0.78 -1.68 -14.99
N THR A 88 0.17 -0.92 -15.56
CA THR A 88 0.28 0.55 -15.34
C THR A 88 -1.01 1.33 -15.59
N SER A 89 -1.91 0.85 -16.46
CA SER A 89 -3.22 1.48 -16.71
C SER A 89 -4.23 1.30 -15.57
N ARG A 90 -3.90 0.51 -14.54
CA ARG A 90 -4.75 0.17 -13.40
C ARG A 90 -4.26 0.72 -12.07
N VAL A 91 -3.20 1.52 -12.08
CA VAL A 91 -2.64 2.11 -10.86
C VAL A 91 -3.59 3.13 -10.25
N GLU A 92 -3.71 3.12 -8.92
CA GLU A 92 -4.55 4.04 -8.17
C GLU A 92 -4.11 5.50 -8.35
N ALA A 93 -2.80 5.74 -8.48
CA ALA A 93 -2.20 6.98 -8.96
C ALA A 93 -0.83 6.69 -9.59
N THR A 94 -0.39 7.55 -10.50
CA THR A 94 0.96 7.45 -11.06
C THR A 94 2.00 7.96 -10.06
N PRO A 95 3.25 7.45 -10.11
CA PRO A 95 4.34 7.99 -9.30
C PRO A 95 4.57 9.48 -9.52
N GLN A 96 4.41 9.97 -10.76
CA GLN A 96 4.51 11.39 -11.09
C GLN A 96 3.51 12.22 -10.27
N ASN A 97 2.25 11.79 -10.22
CA ASN A 97 1.20 12.50 -9.49
C ASN A 97 1.49 12.50 -7.99
N ILE A 98 1.78 11.33 -7.42
CA ILE A 98 2.04 11.19 -5.97
C ILE A 98 3.21 12.08 -5.54
N LEU A 99 4.33 12.03 -6.26
CA LEU A 99 5.50 12.85 -5.95
C LEU A 99 5.23 14.34 -6.15
N SER A 100 4.45 14.73 -7.16
CA SER A 100 4.10 16.15 -7.37
C SER A 100 3.17 16.69 -6.29
N TRP A 101 2.23 15.88 -5.78
CA TRP A 101 1.29 16.28 -4.74
C TRP A 101 1.89 16.28 -3.33
N THR A 102 3.08 15.69 -3.17
CA THR A 102 3.82 15.61 -1.91
C THR A 102 5.14 16.37 -1.97
N ASP A 103 5.34 17.23 -2.99
CA ASP A 103 6.55 18.04 -3.17
C ASP A 103 7.85 17.19 -3.18
N GLY A 104 7.74 15.93 -3.60
CA GLY A 104 8.85 14.97 -3.66
C GLY A 104 9.14 14.22 -2.35
N GLU A 105 8.36 14.43 -1.29
CA GLU A 105 8.59 13.81 0.02
C GLU A 105 8.10 12.35 0.11
N ALA A 106 7.13 11.95 -0.72
CA ALA A 106 6.60 10.59 -0.67
C ALA A 106 7.64 9.52 -1.05
N LEU A 107 7.60 8.39 -0.34
CA LEU A 107 8.25 7.15 -0.76
C LEU A 107 7.28 6.34 -1.60
N VAL A 108 7.66 6.06 -2.85
CA VAL A 108 6.79 5.40 -3.83
C VAL A 108 7.39 4.08 -4.29
N ALA A 109 6.59 3.02 -4.24
CA ALA A 109 6.89 1.73 -4.85
C ALA A 109 5.66 1.20 -5.59
N THR A 110 5.85 0.62 -6.77
CA THR A 110 4.75 0.23 -7.67
C THR A 110 4.75 -1.26 -7.99
N GLY A 111 3.60 -1.81 -8.40
CA GLY A 111 3.52 -3.19 -8.89
C GLY A 111 4.10 -3.35 -10.30
N SER A 112 3.79 -2.38 -11.16
CA SER A 112 4.30 -2.32 -12.55
C SER A 112 5.51 -1.38 -12.65
N PRO A 113 6.42 -1.58 -13.63
CA PRO A 113 7.59 -0.72 -13.79
C PRO A 113 7.20 0.68 -14.28
N PHE A 114 7.91 1.71 -13.79
CA PHE A 114 7.81 3.09 -14.24
C PHE A 114 9.20 3.66 -14.48
N SER A 115 9.31 4.58 -15.45
CA SER A 115 10.51 5.39 -15.61
C SER A 115 10.74 6.29 -14.38
N PRO A 116 11.99 6.68 -14.09
CA PRO A 116 12.27 7.68 -13.06
C PRO A 116 11.46 8.96 -13.29
N VAL A 117 11.00 9.56 -12.19
CA VAL A 117 10.17 10.77 -12.18
C VAL A 117 11.03 11.98 -11.84
N THR A 118 10.78 13.12 -12.48
CA THR A 118 11.44 14.39 -12.12
C THR A 118 10.44 15.33 -11.46
N VAL A 119 10.77 15.81 -10.25
CA VAL A 119 10.04 16.85 -9.53
C VAL A 119 11.02 17.94 -9.14
N THR A 120 10.71 19.20 -9.47
CA THR A 120 11.54 20.39 -9.18
C THR A 120 13.03 20.23 -9.52
N GLY A 121 13.33 19.59 -10.66
CA GLY A 121 14.70 19.35 -11.12
C GLY A 121 15.44 18.18 -10.45
N LYS A 122 14.84 17.52 -9.46
CA LYS A 122 15.38 16.30 -8.83
C LYS A 122 14.74 15.06 -9.44
N GLN A 123 15.56 14.07 -9.76
CA GLN A 123 15.11 12.79 -10.29
C GLN A 123 14.89 11.77 -9.15
N TYR A 124 13.80 11.02 -9.25
CA TYR A 124 13.36 10.01 -8.29
C TYR A 124 13.23 8.67 -9.00
N PRO A 125 14.09 7.67 -8.68
CA PRO A 125 13.89 6.31 -9.18
C PRO A 125 12.64 5.71 -8.53
N ILE A 126 11.83 5.00 -9.32
CA ILE A 126 10.62 4.35 -8.82
C ILE A 126 10.92 2.86 -8.64
N ALA A 127 10.90 2.40 -7.39
CA ALA A 127 11.09 0.99 -7.07
C ALA A 127 9.88 0.17 -7.52
N GLN A 128 10.13 -1.00 -8.10
CA GLN A 128 9.09 -1.98 -8.40
C GLN A 128 9.07 -3.06 -7.31
N CYS A 129 7.92 -3.30 -6.71
CA CYS A 129 7.65 -4.44 -5.84
C CYS A 129 7.50 -5.72 -6.68
N ASN A 130 8.62 -6.26 -7.17
CA ASN A 130 8.63 -7.42 -8.04
C ASN A 130 8.83 -8.73 -7.25
N ASN A 131 7.99 -9.73 -7.50
CA ASN A 131 8.09 -11.04 -6.86
C ASN A 131 9.43 -11.75 -7.18
N SER A 132 10.14 -11.36 -8.24
CA SER A 132 11.48 -11.87 -8.58
C SER A 132 12.52 -11.66 -7.48
N TYR A 133 12.29 -10.75 -6.53
CA TYR A 133 13.16 -10.60 -5.37
C TYR A 133 12.95 -11.70 -4.31
N ILE A 134 11.85 -12.45 -4.38
CA ILE A 134 11.46 -13.42 -3.36
C ILE A 134 11.54 -14.87 -3.88
N PHE A 135 10.80 -15.19 -4.95
CA PHE A 135 10.64 -16.60 -5.35
C PHE A 135 11.95 -17.32 -5.74
N PRO A 136 12.97 -16.68 -6.36
CA PRO A 136 14.22 -17.38 -6.66
C PRO A 136 14.99 -17.75 -5.40
N GLY A 137 15.03 -16.84 -4.41
CA GLY A 137 15.71 -17.07 -3.14
C GLY A 137 15.05 -18.18 -2.32
N ILE A 138 13.71 -18.18 -2.27
CA ILE A 138 12.96 -19.27 -1.64
C ILE A 138 13.19 -20.59 -2.36
N GLY A 139 13.12 -20.61 -3.69
CA GLY A 139 13.34 -21.83 -4.48
C GLY A 139 14.72 -22.44 -4.24
N LEU A 140 15.77 -21.60 -4.26
CA LEU A 140 17.13 -22.02 -3.92
C LEU A 140 17.22 -22.56 -2.48
N GLY A 141 16.62 -21.85 -1.52
CA GLY A 141 16.61 -22.25 -0.11
C GLY A 141 15.93 -23.61 0.12
N VAL A 142 14.81 -23.87 -0.56
CA VAL A 142 14.10 -25.17 -0.49
C VAL A 142 14.97 -26.30 -1.04
N ILE A 143 15.57 -26.12 -2.22
CA ILE A 143 16.42 -27.14 -2.85
C ILE A 143 17.66 -27.43 -1.98
N ALA A 144 18.35 -26.38 -1.52
CA ALA A 144 19.59 -26.53 -0.78
C ALA A 144 19.39 -27.15 0.61
N SER A 145 18.29 -26.83 1.30
CA SER A 145 17.99 -27.35 2.64
C SER A 145 17.26 -28.70 2.64
N GLY A 146 16.71 -29.12 1.50
CA GLY A 146 15.83 -30.29 1.42
C GLY A 146 14.48 -30.08 2.12
N ALA A 147 13.99 -28.83 2.21
CA ALA A 147 12.73 -28.53 2.88
C ALA A 147 11.55 -29.21 2.17
N SER A 148 10.67 -29.86 2.94
CA SER A 148 9.49 -30.55 2.43
C SER A 148 8.26 -29.65 2.24
N ARG A 149 8.30 -28.43 2.77
CA ARG A 149 7.24 -27.41 2.64
C ARG A 149 7.82 -26.00 2.79
N VAL A 150 7.12 -25.01 2.27
CA VAL A 150 7.37 -23.59 2.54
C VAL A 150 6.43 -23.13 3.65
N THR A 151 6.96 -22.48 4.68
CA THR A 151 6.18 -21.95 5.82
C THR A 151 6.07 -20.44 5.77
N ASP A 152 5.14 -19.87 6.55
CA ASP A 152 4.99 -18.43 6.68
C ASP A 152 6.25 -17.77 7.26
N GLU A 153 6.96 -18.47 8.16
CA GLU A 153 8.24 -18.00 8.71
C GLU A 153 9.34 -17.96 7.65
N MET A 154 9.34 -18.88 6.68
CA MET A 154 10.28 -18.83 5.55
C MET A 154 9.98 -17.63 4.64
N LEU A 155 8.70 -17.31 4.41
CA LEU A 155 8.28 -16.12 3.66
C LEU A 155 8.64 -14.83 4.40
N MET A 156 8.50 -14.81 5.72
CA MET A 156 8.91 -13.69 6.57
C MET A 156 10.44 -13.50 6.51
N ALA A 157 11.22 -14.56 6.69
CA ALA A 157 12.68 -14.50 6.64
C ALA A 157 13.19 -14.00 5.28
N ALA A 158 12.56 -14.40 4.17
CA ALA A 158 12.87 -13.87 2.85
C ALA A 158 12.60 -12.35 2.75
N SER A 159 11.48 -11.90 3.34
CA SER A 159 11.07 -10.49 3.33
C SER A 159 12.02 -9.62 4.18
N GLU A 160 12.40 -10.09 5.37
CA GLU A 160 13.38 -9.43 6.26
C GLU A 160 14.76 -9.37 5.61
N THR A 161 15.21 -10.46 5.01
CA THR A 161 16.49 -10.53 4.29
C THR A 161 16.51 -9.54 3.11
N LEU A 162 15.43 -9.44 2.35
CA LEU A 162 15.32 -8.48 1.26
C LEU A 162 15.41 -7.03 1.78
N ALA A 163 14.73 -6.72 2.88
CA ALA A 163 14.76 -5.38 3.48
C ALA A 163 16.17 -4.93 3.90
N GLN A 164 17.00 -5.85 4.39
CA GLN A 164 18.41 -5.59 4.75
C GLN A 164 19.28 -5.17 3.54
N HIS A 165 18.87 -5.52 2.32
CA HIS A 165 19.57 -5.17 1.09
C HIS A 165 19.01 -3.91 0.42
N SER A 166 18.13 -3.16 1.10
CA SER A 166 17.68 -1.85 0.64
C SER A 166 18.86 -0.89 0.47
N PRO A 167 19.00 -0.18 -0.66
CA PRO A 167 20.06 0.81 -0.87
C PRO A 167 20.03 1.99 0.11
N LEU A 168 18.98 2.15 0.90
CA LEU A 168 18.91 3.17 1.96
C LEU A 168 19.47 2.69 3.30
N VAL A 169 19.68 1.39 3.47
CA VAL A 169 20.20 0.77 4.70
C VAL A 169 21.73 0.61 4.64
N ASN A 170 22.29 0.53 3.43
CA ASN A 170 23.73 0.45 3.17
C ASN A 170 24.31 1.82 2.77
#